data_AF-A0AAV4RM95-F1
#
_entry.id   AF-A0AAV4RM95-F1
#
_cell.length_a   1.000
_cell.length_b   1.000
_cell.length_c   1.000
_cell.angle_alpha   90.00
_cell.angle_beta   90.00
_cell.angle_gamma   90.00
#
_symmetry.space_group_name_H-M   'P 1'
#
loop_
_entity.id
_entity.type
_entity.pdbx_description
1 polymer ?
#
loop_
_entity_poly.entity_id
_entity_poly.type
_entity_poly.pdbx_seq_one_letter_code
_entity_poly.pdbx_strand_id
1 'polypeptide(L)'
;MGRTRDDVVTIVHHDSEESIYVRSNKDGPGSYSRVLVYSIGIDKIKALTNASKHCRQEISWQCAGTGFHFDSDKPFSWWVSWDGKPQYIWGGAKKNNTCGCAETGCRNPNHTCNCDDVPRFEWNKDEGYLQDKETLPVSEVRFGYTFRTGQYGYHRIGPLECLGNAVESNEKCTNTTRYMKCNTGHYVPITYRCRYEFDPYGYHLGCRDVTHLRHCESFVCPEDYVKCPESYCIPTIYVCDDGKMGLHDFSFNRLDLLKADFSKFWTLGELILQYNYLTTLPPKKIQASDKSVQAVMDLSHNRLTFIAASAFAGLTNVRLLVLENNPTITEIEPEAFSDHSNLPTFKNLENDNIAKVESGAFVGLHSVTVLDIKGNDIVDFTSYIFTGLKSLEYLYSDSYTFCCMASNQVPLDNCLPPTR
;
A
#
# COMPACT_ATOMS: atom_id res chain seq x y z
N MET A 1 39.10 -19.94 17.73
CA MET A 1 39.08 -20.02 16.25
C MET A 1 38.86 -18.61 15.72
N GLY A 2 39.88 -18.02 15.11
CA GLY A 2 39.84 -16.64 14.63
C GLY A 2 39.00 -16.51 13.36
N ARG A 3 38.07 -15.55 13.33
CA ARG A 3 37.38 -15.13 12.10
C ARG A 3 38.41 -14.52 11.16
N THR A 4 38.51 -15.01 9.93
CA THR A 4 39.38 -14.40 8.92
C THR A 4 38.69 -13.17 8.33
N ARG A 5 39.47 -12.30 7.69
CA ARG A 5 39.02 -11.03 7.06
C ARG A 5 37.98 -11.24 5.95
N ASP A 6 37.80 -12.48 5.51
CA ASP A 6 36.83 -12.92 4.49
C ASP A 6 35.43 -13.25 5.05
N ASP A 7 35.26 -13.28 6.38
CA ASP A 7 33.99 -13.66 7.04
C ASP A 7 33.08 -12.45 7.40
N VAL A 8 33.49 -11.21 7.08
CA VAL A 8 32.71 -10.01 7.40
C VAL A 8 31.66 -9.74 6.32
N VAL A 9 30.39 -9.80 6.72
CA VAL A 9 29.23 -9.49 5.87
C VAL A 9 28.63 -8.15 6.29
N THR A 10 28.49 -7.23 5.34
CA THR A 10 27.70 -6.00 5.49
C THR A 10 26.31 -6.26 4.94
N ILE A 11 25.29 -6.01 5.74
CA ILE A 11 23.88 -6.21 5.39
C ILE A 11 23.24 -4.83 5.23
N VAL A 12 22.65 -4.56 4.06
CA VAL A 12 21.92 -3.33 3.78
C VAL A 12 20.44 -3.65 3.63
N HIS A 13 19.64 -3.12 4.56
CA HIS A 13 18.21 -3.35 4.61
C HIS A 13 17.42 -2.34 3.76
N HIS A 14 16.24 -2.79 3.30
CA HIS A 14 15.23 -2.00 2.60
C HIS A 14 13.80 -2.26 3.11
N ASP A 15 12.85 -1.48 2.64
CA ASP A 15 11.45 -1.42 3.11
C ASP A 15 10.52 -2.55 2.62
N SER A 16 11.05 -3.59 1.98
CA SER A 16 10.27 -4.63 1.26
C SER A 16 10.78 -6.06 1.50
N GLU A 17 11.30 -6.34 2.70
CA GLU A 17 11.89 -7.64 3.08
C GLU A 17 10.88 -8.71 3.52
N GLU A 18 9.64 -8.31 3.72
CA GLU A 18 8.52 -9.21 4.03
C GLU A 18 7.91 -9.81 2.75
N SER A 19 7.11 -10.86 2.93
CA SER A 19 6.36 -11.46 1.83
C SER A 19 5.14 -10.59 1.51
N ILE A 20 5.09 -10.03 0.32
CA ILE A 20 4.04 -9.08 -0.11
C ILE A 20 3.15 -9.74 -1.15
N TYR A 21 1.84 -9.69 -0.93
CA TYR A 21 0.83 -10.17 -1.88
C TYR A 21 0.81 -9.29 -3.14
N VAL A 22 0.69 -9.95 -4.29
CA VAL A 22 0.70 -9.30 -5.60
C VAL A 22 -0.60 -9.60 -6.32
N ARG A 23 -1.35 -8.52 -6.54
CA ARG A 23 -2.47 -8.44 -7.46
C ARG A 23 -2.49 -7.05 -8.08
N SER A 24 -2.65 -6.99 -9.39
CA SER A 24 -2.72 -5.74 -10.13
C SER A 24 -4.17 -5.37 -10.41
N ASN A 25 -4.47 -4.07 -10.51
CA ASN A 25 -5.76 -3.55 -10.96
C ASN A 25 -5.87 -3.43 -12.49
N LYS A 26 -4.82 -3.80 -13.22
CA LYS A 26 -4.76 -3.79 -14.68
C LYS A 26 -4.01 -5.03 -15.21
N ASP A 27 -4.44 -5.51 -16.37
CA ASP A 27 -3.81 -6.64 -17.05
C ASP A 27 -2.57 -6.20 -17.84
N GLY A 28 -1.66 -7.13 -18.13
CA GLY A 28 -0.47 -6.90 -18.96
C GLY A 28 0.89 -6.99 -18.24
N PRO A 29 1.99 -6.82 -18.99
CA PRO A 29 3.36 -6.94 -18.48
C PRO A 29 3.69 -5.92 -17.40
N GLY A 30 4.32 -6.36 -16.31
CA GLY A 30 4.76 -5.51 -15.20
C GLY A 30 3.65 -4.62 -14.63
N SER A 31 2.41 -5.11 -14.64
CA SER A 31 1.23 -4.34 -14.26
C SER A 31 1.21 -4.00 -12.77
N TYR A 32 1.76 -4.87 -11.93
CA TYR A 32 2.20 -4.56 -10.58
C TYR A 32 3.65 -4.07 -10.60
N SER A 33 3.95 -3.05 -9.78
CA SER A 33 5.30 -2.52 -9.58
C SER A 33 5.52 -2.17 -8.11
N ARG A 34 6.70 -2.49 -7.58
CA ARG A 34 7.13 -2.09 -6.23
C ARG A 34 8.59 -1.63 -6.25
N VAL A 35 8.79 -0.34 -6.01
CA VAL A 35 10.13 0.28 -5.81
C VAL A 35 10.63 -0.03 -4.40
N LEU A 36 11.91 -0.35 -4.23
CA LEU A 36 12.55 -0.65 -2.94
C LEU A 36 13.32 0.56 -2.43
N VAL A 37 13.09 0.94 -1.17
CA VAL A 37 13.74 2.07 -0.49
C VAL A 37 14.79 1.54 0.49
N TYR A 38 16.05 1.87 0.25
CA TYR A 38 17.18 1.45 1.09
C TYR A 38 17.56 2.50 2.13
N SER A 39 17.87 2.04 3.34
CA SER A 39 18.19 2.86 4.52
C SER A 39 19.39 3.81 4.39
N ILE A 40 20.36 3.53 3.51
CA ILE A 40 21.62 4.29 3.39
C ILE A 40 21.78 5.04 2.07
N GLY A 41 20.80 4.96 1.16
CA GLY A 41 20.82 5.59 -0.16
C GLY A 41 21.70 4.87 -1.20
N ILE A 42 21.33 4.97 -2.48
CA ILE A 42 21.93 4.18 -3.56
C ILE A 42 23.42 4.49 -3.80
N ASP A 43 23.86 5.75 -3.66
CA ASP A 43 25.28 6.10 -3.91
C ASP A 43 26.24 5.47 -2.91
N LYS A 44 25.83 5.34 -1.65
CA LYS A 44 26.61 4.63 -0.62
C LYS A 44 26.61 3.13 -0.88
N ILE A 45 25.50 2.59 -1.36
CA ILE A 45 25.41 1.17 -1.73
C ILE A 45 26.33 0.86 -2.89
N LYS A 46 26.44 1.72 -3.91
CA LYS A 46 27.41 1.57 -5.00
C LYS A 46 28.85 1.55 -4.52
N ALA A 47 29.20 2.45 -3.61
CA ALA A 47 30.52 2.46 -3.01
C ALA A 47 30.81 1.15 -2.26
N LEU A 48 29.82 0.64 -1.51
CA LEU A 48 29.89 -0.65 -0.81
C LEU A 48 30.01 -1.82 -1.79
N THR A 49 29.16 -1.90 -2.81
CA THR A 49 29.19 -2.99 -3.80
C THR A 49 30.52 -2.98 -4.54
N ASN A 50 31.00 -1.83 -5.03
CA ASN A 50 32.29 -1.72 -5.69
C ASN A 50 33.46 -2.16 -4.78
N ALA A 51 33.44 -1.76 -3.50
CA ALA A 51 34.48 -2.12 -2.56
C ALA A 51 34.43 -3.60 -2.14
N SER A 52 33.26 -4.24 -2.12
CA SER A 52 33.10 -5.61 -1.61
C SER A 52 33.65 -6.66 -2.59
N LYS A 53 34.09 -7.83 -2.11
CA LYS A 53 34.53 -8.92 -2.99
C LYS A 53 33.34 -9.55 -3.72
N HIS A 54 32.29 -9.84 -2.97
CA HIS A 54 31.07 -10.45 -3.46
C HIS A 54 29.87 -9.74 -2.85
N CYS A 55 28.79 -9.59 -3.60
CA CYS A 55 27.50 -9.20 -3.04
C CYS A 55 26.42 -10.15 -3.55
N ARG A 56 25.40 -10.36 -2.74
CA ARG A 56 24.24 -11.15 -3.13
C ARG A 56 22.97 -10.58 -2.53
N GLN A 57 21.85 -10.85 -3.19
CA GLN A 57 20.53 -10.48 -2.69
C GLN A 57 19.55 -11.61 -3.00
N GLU A 58 18.81 -12.04 -1.98
CA GLU A 58 17.77 -13.06 -2.14
C GLU A 58 16.56 -12.46 -2.86
N ILE A 59 16.02 -13.17 -3.83
CA ILE A 59 14.79 -12.81 -4.53
C ILE A 59 13.89 -14.04 -4.65
N SER A 60 12.60 -13.85 -4.39
CA SER A 60 11.60 -14.93 -4.41
C SER A 60 10.31 -14.45 -5.06
N TRP A 61 9.75 -15.27 -5.94
CA TRP A 61 8.42 -15.09 -6.53
C TRP A 61 7.63 -16.39 -6.42
N GLN A 62 6.56 -16.34 -5.63
CA GLN A 62 5.53 -17.37 -5.57
C GLN A 62 4.40 -16.96 -6.51
N CYS A 63 4.03 -17.83 -7.43
CA CYS A 63 3.18 -17.50 -8.56
C CYS A 63 2.03 -18.48 -8.69
N ALA A 64 0.89 -17.97 -9.14
CA ALA A 64 -0.27 -18.74 -9.59
C ALA A 64 -0.82 -18.10 -10.85
N GLY A 65 -1.02 -18.87 -11.92
CA GLY A 65 -1.59 -18.38 -13.19
C GLY A 65 -0.81 -17.25 -13.88
N THR A 66 0.44 -16.99 -13.51
CA THR A 66 1.32 -15.95 -14.05
C THR A 66 2.78 -16.43 -14.01
N GLY A 67 3.66 -15.78 -14.76
CA GLY A 67 5.05 -16.16 -14.92
C GLY A 67 5.98 -15.00 -15.28
N PHE A 68 7.16 -15.34 -15.75
CA PHE A 68 8.19 -14.43 -16.26
C PHE A 68 8.14 -14.31 -17.77
N HIS A 69 8.06 -15.45 -18.48
CA HIS A 69 8.08 -15.52 -19.94
C HIS A 69 9.22 -14.72 -20.57
N PHE A 70 10.44 -14.88 -20.06
CA PHE A 70 11.61 -14.14 -20.54
C PHE A 70 11.98 -14.43 -22.00
N ASP A 71 11.56 -15.58 -22.53
CA ASP A 71 11.78 -15.97 -23.93
C ASP A 71 10.83 -15.26 -24.92
N SER A 72 9.90 -14.43 -24.43
CA SER A 72 8.98 -13.67 -25.25
C SER A 72 9.47 -12.24 -25.53
N ASP A 73 9.02 -11.64 -26.64
CA ASP A 73 9.29 -10.24 -26.97
C ASP A 73 8.72 -9.25 -25.93
N LYS A 74 7.87 -9.72 -25.01
CA LYS A 74 7.24 -8.94 -23.93
C LYS A 74 7.20 -9.75 -22.64
N PRO A 75 8.31 -9.84 -21.88
CA PRO A 75 8.35 -10.54 -20.61
C PRO A 75 7.28 -10.04 -19.66
N PHE A 76 6.67 -10.93 -18.90
CA PHE A 76 5.54 -10.62 -18.03
C PHE A 76 6.00 -9.99 -16.73
N SER A 77 7.06 -10.54 -16.15
CA SER A 77 7.57 -10.16 -14.82
C SER A 77 9.09 -10.06 -14.86
N TRP A 78 9.66 -9.13 -14.12
CA TRP A 78 11.12 -8.90 -14.03
C TRP A 78 11.46 -8.07 -12.80
N TRP A 79 12.75 -8.02 -12.45
CA TRP A 79 13.25 -7.05 -11.48
C TRP A 79 14.06 -5.96 -12.20
N VAL A 80 14.30 -4.85 -11.52
CA VAL A 80 14.99 -3.68 -12.05
C VAL A 80 16.24 -3.43 -11.22
N SER A 81 17.38 -3.22 -11.90
CA SER A 81 18.65 -2.88 -11.25
C SER A 81 18.65 -1.46 -10.69
N TRP A 82 19.62 -1.15 -9.83
CA TRP A 82 19.79 0.17 -9.22
C TRP A 82 19.83 1.33 -10.23
N ASP A 83 20.21 1.07 -11.49
CA ASP A 83 20.29 2.05 -12.57
C ASP A 83 19.00 2.16 -13.41
N GLY A 84 17.92 1.49 -13.00
CA GLY A 84 16.63 1.53 -13.67
C GLY A 84 16.50 0.58 -14.86
N LYS A 85 17.50 -0.27 -15.12
CA LYS A 85 17.42 -1.24 -16.23
C LYS A 85 16.65 -2.51 -15.82
N PRO A 86 15.74 -3.00 -16.67
CA PRO A 86 15.08 -4.28 -16.42
C PRO A 86 16.07 -5.44 -16.54
N GLN A 87 15.89 -6.45 -15.71
CA GLN A 87 16.75 -7.62 -15.62
C GLN A 87 15.93 -8.89 -15.82
N TYR A 88 16.34 -9.71 -16.78
CA TYR A 88 15.64 -10.93 -17.21
C TYR A 88 16.36 -12.18 -16.74
N ILE A 89 16.81 -12.15 -15.48
CA ILE A 89 17.37 -13.30 -14.77
C ILE A 89 16.68 -13.38 -13.42
N TRP A 90 16.44 -14.59 -12.92
CA TRP A 90 15.81 -14.75 -11.62
C TRP A 90 16.57 -15.74 -10.74
N GLY A 91 16.70 -15.38 -9.45
CA GLY A 91 17.27 -16.18 -8.35
C GLY A 91 18.10 -17.40 -8.75
N GLY A 92 19.44 -17.27 -8.77
CA GLY A 92 20.35 -18.39 -9.07
C GLY A 92 20.58 -18.71 -10.55
N ALA A 93 19.94 -17.99 -11.48
CA ALA A 93 20.19 -18.12 -12.91
C ALA A 93 21.64 -17.78 -13.29
N LYS A 94 22.21 -18.56 -14.23
CA LYS A 94 23.55 -18.34 -14.79
C LYS A 94 23.53 -17.81 -16.23
N LYS A 95 22.39 -17.90 -16.90
CA LYS A 95 22.16 -17.47 -18.27
C LYS A 95 21.07 -16.41 -18.28
N ASN A 96 21.13 -15.52 -19.26
CA ASN A 96 20.06 -14.57 -19.50
C ASN A 96 18.78 -15.30 -19.88
N ASN A 97 17.64 -14.69 -19.53
CA ASN A 97 16.29 -15.16 -19.79
C ASN A 97 15.94 -16.48 -19.09
N THR A 98 16.57 -16.79 -17.95
CA THR A 98 16.25 -17.99 -17.18
C THR A 98 16.08 -17.71 -15.69
N CYS A 99 15.52 -18.68 -14.98
CA CYS A 99 15.49 -18.74 -13.52
C CYS A 99 16.52 -19.75 -13.00
N GLY A 100 16.75 -19.80 -11.68
CA GLY A 100 17.67 -20.76 -11.07
C GLY A 100 17.33 -22.22 -11.36
N CYS A 101 16.05 -22.54 -11.55
CA CYS A 101 15.64 -23.90 -11.88
C CYS A 101 16.19 -24.40 -13.23
N ALA A 102 16.55 -23.51 -14.17
CA ALA A 102 17.11 -23.92 -15.46
C ALA A 102 18.44 -24.70 -15.31
N GLU A 103 19.15 -24.48 -14.20
CA GLU A 103 20.41 -25.17 -13.88
C GLU A 103 20.18 -26.38 -12.95
N THR A 104 19.17 -26.34 -12.09
CA THR A 104 18.91 -27.38 -11.08
C THR A 104 17.79 -28.37 -11.47
N GLY A 105 17.09 -28.10 -12.57
CA GLY A 105 15.88 -28.80 -13.04
C GLY A 105 14.60 -28.03 -12.69
N CYS A 106 13.88 -27.55 -13.69
CA CYS A 106 12.54 -26.97 -13.55
C CYS A 106 11.46 -28.07 -13.56
N ARG A 107 10.27 -27.77 -12.99
CA ARG A 107 9.11 -28.68 -12.97
C ARG A 107 8.77 -29.20 -14.38
N ASN A 108 8.75 -28.31 -15.36
CA ASN A 108 8.60 -28.66 -16.77
C ASN A 108 9.96 -28.46 -17.48
N PRO A 109 10.56 -29.51 -18.08
CA PRO A 109 11.83 -29.42 -18.79
C PRO A 109 11.82 -28.49 -20.01
N ASN A 110 10.64 -28.16 -20.55
CA ASN A 110 10.48 -27.26 -21.70
C ASN A 110 10.47 -25.78 -21.31
N HIS A 111 10.48 -25.45 -20.00
CA HIS A 111 10.47 -24.07 -19.51
C HIS A 111 11.73 -23.77 -18.70
N THR A 112 12.16 -22.51 -18.73
CA THR A 112 13.37 -22.02 -18.07
C THR A 112 13.10 -21.44 -16.67
N CYS A 113 11.83 -21.39 -16.27
CA CYS A 113 11.32 -20.92 -14.98
C CYS A 113 10.14 -21.77 -14.52
N ASN A 114 10.06 -22.07 -13.23
CA ASN A 114 8.97 -22.86 -12.65
C ASN A 114 7.62 -22.14 -12.76
N CYS A 115 7.62 -20.81 -12.74
CA CYS A 115 6.44 -19.97 -12.87
C CYS A 115 5.89 -19.85 -14.30
N ASP A 116 6.63 -20.26 -15.34
CA ASP A 116 6.19 -20.09 -16.73
C ASP A 116 5.20 -21.16 -17.21
N ASP A 117 4.97 -22.20 -16.40
CA ASP A 117 4.04 -23.29 -16.66
C ASP A 117 3.18 -23.59 -15.43
N VAL A 118 2.54 -22.54 -14.89
CA VAL A 118 1.68 -22.64 -13.70
C VAL A 118 0.23 -22.34 -14.08
N PRO A 119 -0.68 -23.32 -14.00
CA PRO A 119 -2.09 -23.10 -14.18
C PRO A 119 -2.65 -22.08 -13.17
N ARG A 120 -3.80 -21.49 -13.51
CA ARG A 120 -4.54 -20.66 -12.56
C ARG A 120 -4.86 -21.48 -11.30
N PHE A 121 -4.77 -20.84 -10.13
CA PHE A 121 -5.02 -21.43 -8.81
C PHE A 121 -4.03 -22.51 -8.34
N GLU A 122 -3.09 -22.94 -9.17
CA GLU A 122 -1.96 -23.76 -8.73
C GLU A 122 -0.80 -22.88 -8.31
N TRP A 123 0.01 -23.35 -7.36
CA TRP A 123 1.14 -22.60 -6.85
C TRP A 123 2.45 -23.19 -7.33
N ASN A 124 3.36 -22.31 -7.71
CA ASN A 124 4.77 -22.64 -7.88
C ASN A 124 5.64 -21.48 -7.40
N LYS A 125 6.96 -21.66 -7.46
CA LYS A 125 7.91 -20.66 -6.99
C LYS A 125 9.23 -20.73 -7.75
N ASP A 126 9.79 -19.55 -8.01
CA ASP A 126 11.19 -19.39 -8.37
C ASP A 126 11.86 -18.48 -7.33
N GLU A 127 13.00 -18.92 -6.81
CA GLU A 127 13.77 -18.17 -5.82
C GLU A 127 15.27 -18.44 -5.92
N GLY A 128 16.06 -17.57 -5.31
CA GLY A 128 17.49 -17.78 -5.14
C GLY A 128 18.22 -16.46 -4.98
N TYR A 129 19.54 -16.51 -5.13
CA TYR A 129 20.40 -15.34 -4.98
C TYR A 129 20.76 -14.74 -6.33
N LEU A 130 20.56 -13.43 -6.45
CA LEU A 130 21.24 -12.57 -7.41
C LEU A 130 22.65 -12.30 -6.89
N GLN A 131 23.67 -12.36 -7.74
CA GLN A 131 25.08 -12.26 -7.32
C GLN A 131 25.92 -11.32 -8.20
N ASP A 132 25.33 -10.79 -9.28
CA ASP A 132 26.01 -9.82 -10.12
C ASP A 132 26.03 -8.45 -9.45
N LYS A 133 27.24 -8.01 -9.10
CA LYS A 133 27.48 -6.76 -8.39
C LYS A 133 27.21 -5.53 -9.25
N GLU A 134 27.26 -5.66 -10.58
CA GLU A 134 27.04 -4.54 -11.49
C GLU A 134 25.57 -4.13 -11.55
N THR A 135 24.66 -5.09 -11.31
CA THR A 135 23.21 -4.90 -11.39
C THR A 135 22.54 -4.79 -10.02
N LEU A 136 23.16 -5.28 -8.95
CA LEU A 136 22.68 -5.13 -7.57
C LEU A 136 22.94 -3.72 -6.98
N PRO A 137 22.06 -3.22 -6.10
CA PRO A 137 20.88 -3.86 -5.52
C PRO A 137 19.63 -3.88 -6.42
N VAL A 138 18.64 -4.70 -6.07
CA VAL A 138 17.28 -4.65 -6.64
C VAL A 138 16.62 -3.32 -6.28
N SER A 139 16.22 -2.52 -7.26
CA SER A 139 15.57 -1.21 -7.04
C SER A 139 14.06 -1.25 -7.20
N GLU A 140 13.55 -2.17 -8.01
CA GLU A 140 12.12 -2.34 -8.24
C GLU A 140 11.85 -3.80 -8.66
N VAL A 141 10.67 -4.31 -8.32
CA VAL A 141 10.13 -5.55 -8.87
C VAL A 141 8.83 -5.29 -9.62
N ARG A 142 8.65 -6.00 -10.73
CA ARG A 142 7.47 -5.87 -11.60
C ARG A 142 6.89 -7.23 -11.91
N PHE A 143 5.59 -7.39 -11.71
CA PHE A 143 4.88 -8.63 -11.95
C PHE A 143 3.67 -8.38 -12.84
N GLY A 144 3.62 -9.07 -13.98
CA GLY A 144 2.57 -8.89 -14.98
C GLY A 144 1.46 -9.92 -14.86
N TYR A 145 0.34 -9.64 -15.53
CA TYR A 145 -0.79 -10.57 -15.66
C TYR A 145 -1.29 -11.10 -14.31
N THR A 146 -1.29 -10.27 -13.28
CA THR A 146 -1.77 -10.57 -11.92
C THR A 146 -3.14 -9.94 -11.65
N PHE A 147 -3.96 -9.78 -12.70
CA PHE A 147 -5.26 -9.10 -12.64
C PHE A 147 -6.43 -10.09 -12.59
N ARG A 148 -6.40 -11.12 -13.44
CA ARG A 148 -7.54 -12.04 -13.59
C ARG A 148 -7.60 -13.03 -12.45
N THR A 149 -8.79 -13.57 -12.20
CA THR A 149 -9.01 -14.60 -11.19
C THR A 149 -8.08 -15.80 -11.40
N GLY A 150 -7.41 -16.21 -10.33
CA GLY A 150 -6.41 -17.29 -10.35
C GLY A 150 -5.02 -16.85 -10.83
N GLN A 151 -4.82 -15.55 -11.11
CA GLN A 151 -3.52 -14.96 -11.42
C GLN A 151 -3.06 -14.00 -10.32
N TYR A 152 -2.12 -14.43 -9.48
CA TYR A 152 -1.63 -13.66 -8.34
C TYR A 152 -0.32 -14.27 -7.83
N GLY A 153 0.29 -13.64 -6.83
CA GLY A 153 1.48 -14.20 -6.22
C GLY A 153 1.91 -13.54 -4.94
N TYR A 154 3.07 -13.94 -4.45
CA TYR A 154 3.77 -13.29 -3.35
C TYR A 154 5.24 -13.09 -3.71
N HIS A 155 5.75 -11.88 -3.54
CA HIS A 155 7.18 -11.61 -3.69
C HIS A 155 7.84 -11.36 -2.34
N ARG A 156 9.13 -11.68 -2.26
CA ARG A 156 9.99 -11.36 -1.10
C ARG A 156 11.39 -11.07 -1.60
N ILE A 157 11.95 -9.94 -1.18
CA ILE A 157 13.31 -9.52 -1.54
C ILE A 157 14.12 -9.43 -0.26
N GLY A 158 15.20 -10.19 -0.15
CA GLY A 158 16.07 -10.14 1.03
C GLY A 158 16.97 -8.90 1.03
N PRO A 159 17.64 -8.61 2.16
CA PRO A 159 18.59 -7.52 2.23
C PRO A 159 19.78 -7.77 1.28
N LEU A 160 20.48 -6.70 0.91
CA LEU A 160 21.72 -6.80 0.16
C LEU A 160 22.85 -7.23 1.11
N GLU A 161 23.46 -8.38 0.84
CA GLU A 161 24.57 -8.94 1.61
C GLU A 161 25.88 -8.78 0.83
N CYS A 162 26.81 -7.98 1.33
CA CYS A 162 28.11 -7.76 0.71
C CYS A 162 29.26 -8.26 1.59
N LEU A 163 30.13 -9.12 1.04
CA LEU A 163 31.21 -9.80 1.73
C LEU A 163 32.60 -9.29 1.32
N GLY A 164 33.56 -9.43 2.23
CA GLY A 164 34.98 -9.45 1.89
C GLY A 164 35.67 -8.09 1.82
N ASN A 165 35.05 -7.02 2.30
CA ASN A 165 35.80 -5.80 2.59
C ASN A 165 35.32 -5.15 3.89
N ALA A 166 36.00 -5.48 4.99
CA ALA A 166 36.16 -4.51 6.06
C ALA A 166 37.08 -3.40 5.52
N VAL A 167 36.50 -2.45 4.78
CA VAL A 167 36.98 -1.08 4.96
C VAL A 167 36.81 -0.87 6.46
N GLU A 168 37.89 -0.60 7.18
CA GLU A 168 37.77 -0.01 8.50
C GLU A 168 37.06 1.32 8.30
N SER A 169 35.73 1.30 8.22
CA SER A 169 35.00 2.33 8.91
C SER A 169 35.36 2.07 10.37
N ASN A 170 36.13 2.99 10.95
CA ASN A 170 36.22 3.09 12.42
C ASN A 170 34.82 3.25 13.06
N GLU A 171 33.81 3.44 12.23
CA GLU A 171 32.41 3.52 12.54
C GLU A 171 31.78 2.11 12.63
N LYS A 172 31.94 1.51 13.80
CA LYS A 172 31.13 0.35 14.20
C LYS A 172 29.69 0.82 14.39
N CYS A 173 28.70 0.12 13.83
CA CYS A 173 27.27 0.39 14.08
C CYS A 173 26.88 0.25 15.56
N THR A 174 27.75 -0.34 16.38
CA THR A 174 27.63 -0.34 17.85
C THR A 174 27.95 1.02 18.48
N ASN A 175 28.38 2.01 17.70
CA ASN A 175 28.65 3.34 18.19
C ASN A 175 27.33 4.05 18.52
N THR A 176 26.97 4.02 19.80
CA THR A 176 25.74 4.61 20.34
C THR A 176 25.65 6.13 20.15
N THR A 177 26.75 6.80 19.77
CA THR A 177 26.73 8.23 19.45
C THR A 177 26.28 8.54 18.03
N ARG A 178 26.25 7.53 17.13
CA ARG A 178 25.89 7.72 15.71
C ARG A 178 24.74 6.83 15.25
N TYR A 179 24.53 5.70 15.92
CA TYR A 179 23.49 4.74 15.61
C TYR A 179 22.77 4.29 16.87
N MET A 180 21.52 3.88 16.70
CA MET A 180 20.75 3.20 17.74
C MET A 180 20.23 1.86 17.24
N LYS A 181 20.10 0.91 18.15
CA LYS A 181 19.59 -0.43 17.86
C LYS A 181 18.08 -0.48 18.07
N CYS A 182 17.35 -0.97 17.09
CA CYS A 182 15.91 -1.25 17.20
C CYS A 182 15.69 -2.60 17.92
N ASN A 183 14.50 -2.83 18.49
CA ASN A 183 14.20 -4.10 19.18
C ASN A 183 14.25 -5.29 18.23
N THR A 184 13.86 -5.09 16.98
CA THR A 184 14.00 -6.04 15.85
C THR A 184 15.46 -6.39 15.51
N GLY A 185 16.44 -5.67 16.06
CA GLY A 185 17.85 -6.04 15.99
C GLY A 185 18.70 -5.24 14.99
N HIS A 186 18.08 -4.55 14.04
CA HIS A 186 18.77 -3.67 13.09
C HIS A 186 19.16 -2.32 13.72
N TYR A 187 20.08 -1.59 13.07
CA TYR A 187 20.57 -0.28 13.53
C TYR A 187 20.09 0.83 12.61
N VAL A 188 19.72 1.97 13.18
CA VAL A 188 19.30 3.17 12.46
C VAL A 188 20.15 4.36 12.88
N PRO A 189 20.36 5.37 12.01
CA PRO A 189 21.04 6.60 12.39
C PRO A 189 20.41 7.25 13.62
N ILE A 190 21.24 7.73 14.55
CA ILE A 190 20.78 8.40 15.77
C ILE A 190 19.97 9.67 15.48
N THR A 191 20.10 10.23 14.28
CA THR A 191 19.33 11.39 13.80
C THR A 191 17.83 11.12 13.77
N TYR A 192 17.40 9.88 13.60
CA TYR A 192 15.97 9.53 13.66
C TYR A 192 15.44 9.44 15.09
N ARG A 193 16.30 9.43 16.11
CA ARG A 193 15.87 9.29 17.50
C ARG A 193 14.86 10.38 17.85
N CYS A 194 13.72 9.95 18.38
CA CYS A 194 12.62 10.80 18.78
C CYS A 194 12.01 11.66 17.66
N ARG A 195 12.20 11.32 16.38
CA ARG A 195 11.56 12.01 15.26
C ARG A 195 10.47 11.16 14.63
N TYR A 196 9.27 11.71 14.54
CA TYR A 196 8.10 11.08 13.94
C TYR A 196 8.01 11.44 12.46
N GLU A 197 8.78 10.75 11.62
CA GLU A 197 8.84 10.99 10.18
C GLU A 197 8.40 9.75 9.40
N PHE A 198 7.94 9.97 8.16
CA PHE A 198 7.54 8.93 7.22
C PHE A 198 8.23 9.11 5.87
N ASP A 199 8.40 8.00 5.16
CA ASP A 199 8.78 8.03 3.75
C ASP A 199 7.57 8.41 2.85
N PRO A 200 7.78 8.67 1.55
CA PRO A 200 6.71 9.02 0.61
C PRO A 200 5.61 7.96 0.43
N TYR A 201 5.77 6.77 1.00
CA TYR A 201 4.84 5.65 0.93
C TYR A 201 4.12 5.39 2.25
N GLY A 202 4.32 6.24 3.27
CA GLY A 202 3.63 6.17 4.55
C GLY A 202 4.28 5.24 5.59
N TYR A 203 5.54 4.82 5.41
CA TYR A 203 6.25 4.00 6.40
C TYR A 203 7.19 4.84 7.29
N HIS A 204 7.29 4.47 8.57
CA HIS A 204 8.13 5.18 9.53
C HIS A 204 9.61 5.19 9.15
N LEU A 205 10.21 6.38 9.10
CA LEU A 205 11.66 6.53 9.06
C LEU A 205 12.25 6.25 10.46
N GLY A 206 13.36 5.49 10.50
CA GLY A 206 13.95 5.00 11.74
C GLY A 206 13.60 3.55 12.03
N CYS A 207 13.25 3.23 13.29
CA CYS A 207 12.87 1.87 13.68
C CYS A 207 11.39 1.60 13.38
N ARG A 208 11.10 0.62 12.53
CA ARG A 208 9.72 0.25 12.18
C ARG A 208 8.88 -0.26 13.36
N ASP A 209 9.54 -0.82 14.38
CA ASP A 209 8.92 -1.22 15.65
C ASP A 209 8.74 -0.05 16.64
N VAL A 210 8.93 1.19 16.16
CA VAL A 210 8.85 2.47 16.87
C VAL A 210 9.75 2.56 18.11
N THR A 211 10.77 1.70 18.22
CA THR A 211 11.71 1.73 19.35
C THR A 211 12.45 3.06 19.45
N HIS A 212 12.67 3.74 18.32
CA HIS A 212 13.34 5.05 18.31
C HIS A 212 12.53 6.20 18.90
N LEU A 213 11.23 6.00 19.14
CA LEU A 213 10.32 6.99 19.72
C LEU A 213 10.12 6.82 21.23
N ARG A 214 10.81 5.86 21.85
CA ARG A 214 10.71 5.60 23.29
C ARG A 214 11.66 6.46 24.09
N HIS A 215 11.27 6.80 25.33
CA HIS A 215 12.08 7.58 26.27
C HIS A 215 12.51 8.94 25.69
N CYS A 216 11.55 9.60 25.06
CA CYS A 216 11.76 10.86 24.36
C CYS A 216 11.30 12.06 25.18
N GLU A 217 10.83 11.88 26.41
CA GLU A 217 10.17 12.91 27.22
C GLU A 217 11.04 14.17 27.37
N SER A 218 12.35 13.99 27.58
CA SER A 218 13.34 15.05 27.75
C SER A 218 14.13 15.41 26.48
N PHE A 219 13.81 14.79 25.33
CA PHE A 219 14.52 15.01 24.07
C PHE A 219 14.24 16.41 23.48
N VAL A 220 15.29 17.14 23.09
CA VAL A 220 15.17 18.47 22.47
C VAL A 220 14.98 18.34 20.96
N CYS A 221 13.90 18.90 20.43
CA CYS A 221 13.56 18.78 19.03
C CYS A 221 14.41 19.70 18.12
N PRO A 222 14.67 19.29 16.87
CA PRO A 222 15.26 20.16 15.85
C PRO A 222 14.33 21.35 15.49
N GLU A 223 14.86 22.38 14.83
CA GLU A 223 14.13 23.63 14.53
C GLU A 223 12.85 23.44 13.69
N ASP A 224 12.82 22.43 12.81
CA ASP A 224 11.69 22.08 11.95
C ASP A 224 10.70 21.09 12.58
N TYR A 225 10.80 20.90 13.90
CA TYR A 225 9.95 19.99 14.66
C TYR A 225 9.34 20.68 15.87
N VAL A 226 8.11 20.31 16.19
CA VAL A 226 7.43 20.67 17.42
C VAL A 226 7.60 19.56 18.44
N LYS A 227 7.96 19.97 19.65
CA LYS A 227 8.05 19.10 20.82
C LYS A 227 6.67 18.95 21.45
N CYS A 228 6.13 17.74 21.43
CA CYS A 228 4.96 17.43 22.26
C CYS A 228 5.39 17.21 23.73
N PRO A 229 4.63 17.71 24.72
CA PRO A 229 4.91 17.48 26.13
C PRO A 229 5.05 15.98 26.43
N GLU A 230 6.13 15.61 27.15
CA GLU A 230 6.43 14.22 27.52
C GLU A 230 6.45 13.22 26.34
N SER A 231 6.73 13.67 25.12
CA SER A 231 6.63 12.83 23.92
C SER A 231 7.79 13.07 22.94
N TYR A 232 7.75 12.45 21.77
CA TYR A 232 8.70 12.64 20.67
C TYR A 232 8.42 13.92 19.87
N CYS A 233 9.28 14.19 18.90
CA CYS A 233 9.24 15.36 18.02
C CYS A 233 8.40 15.08 16.77
N ILE A 234 7.52 16.01 16.44
CA ILE A 234 6.65 15.94 15.26
C ILE A 234 7.09 17.04 14.28
N PRO A 235 7.37 16.72 13.01
CA PRO A 235 7.63 17.72 11.97
C PRO A 235 6.58 18.83 11.96
N THR A 236 7.01 20.08 11.82
CA THR A 236 6.10 21.25 11.75
C THR A 236 5.09 21.14 10.61
N ILE A 237 5.42 20.42 9.53
CA ILE A 237 4.49 20.12 8.43
C ILE A 237 3.27 19.30 8.85
N TYR A 238 3.33 18.60 9.98
CA TYR A 238 2.22 17.82 10.56
C TYR A 238 1.52 18.56 11.71
N VAL A 239 1.96 19.79 12.03
CA VAL A 239 1.38 20.60 13.09
C VAL A 239 0.27 21.45 12.49
N CYS A 240 -0.94 21.34 13.05
CA CYS A 240 -2.07 22.14 12.62
C CYS A 240 -1.77 23.64 12.87
N ASP A 241 -1.59 24.42 11.81
CA ASP A 241 -1.61 25.89 11.90
C ASP A 241 -3.08 26.34 11.97
N ASP A 242 -3.47 26.95 13.10
CA ASP A 242 -4.77 27.57 13.36
C ASP A 242 -5.12 28.64 12.28
N GLY A 243 -5.55 28.20 11.09
CA GLY A 243 -6.15 29.05 10.08
C GLY A 243 -5.38 29.25 8.76
N LYS A 244 -4.54 28.31 8.31
CA LYS A 244 -4.11 28.29 6.90
C LYS A 244 -4.49 26.97 6.21
N MET A 245 -5.16 27.12 5.06
CA MET A 245 -5.70 26.08 4.19
C MET A 245 -4.78 24.85 4.01
N GLY A 246 -5.39 23.66 3.93
CA GLY A 246 -4.78 22.58 3.15
C GLY A 246 -5.32 21.20 3.45
N LEU A 247 -4.73 20.54 4.45
CA LEU A 247 -4.82 19.10 4.61
C LEU A 247 -4.76 18.77 6.11
N HIS A 248 -5.78 18.12 6.63
CA HIS A 248 -5.78 17.65 8.02
C HIS A 248 -5.81 16.13 8.00
N ASP A 249 -4.61 15.57 8.08
CA ASP A 249 -4.37 14.14 8.06
C ASP A 249 -4.25 13.60 9.48
N PHE A 250 -5.29 12.87 9.90
CA PHE A 250 -5.36 12.15 11.16
C PHE A 250 -5.17 10.64 10.95
N SER A 251 -4.60 10.21 9.81
CA SER A 251 -4.38 8.80 9.51
C SER A 251 -3.43 8.11 10.49
N PHE A 252 -3.47 6.78 10.54
CA PHE A 252 -2.60 5.93 11.36
C PHE A 252 -2.67 6.19 12.89
N ASN A 253 -3.83 6.62 13.37
CA ASN A 253 -4.05 6.84 14.80
C ASN A 253 -4.94 5.76 15.45
N ARG A 254 -5.08 5.82 16.78
CA ARG A 254 -6.05 5.02 17.58
C ARG A 254 -7.24 5.89 18.00
N LEU A 255 -7.86 6.56 17.02
CA LEU A 255 -8.99 7.46 17.27
C LEU A 255 -10.21 6.73 17.87
N ASP A 256 -10.28 5.41 17.74
CA ASP A 256 -11.24 4.53 18.41
C ASP A 256 -11.22 4.68 19.95
N LEU A 257 -10.05 4.93 20.53
CA LEU A 257 -9.86 5.03 21.97
C LEU A 257 -10.14 6.43 22.53
N LEU A 258 -10.15 7.46 21.67
CA LEU A 258 -10.10 8.86 22.12
C LEU A 258 -11.47 9.48 22.38
N LYS A 259 -12.59 8.83 22.01
CA LYS A 259 -13.93 9.44 22.01
C LYS A 259 -13.89 10.89 21.49
N ALA A 260 -13.04 11.15 20.49
CA ALA A 260 -12.71 12.50 20.09
C ALA A 260 -13.93 13.16 19.45
N ASP A 261 -14.23 14.38 19.87
CA ASP A 261 -15.28 15.17 19.27
C ASP A 261 -14.73 15.84 18.01
N PHE A 262 -15.07 15.29 16.85
CA PHE A 262 -14.65 15.85 15.57
C PHE A 262 -15.51 17.02 15.11
N SER A 263 -16.49 17.47 15.94
CA SER A 263 -17.41 18.58 15.65
C SER A 263 -16.73 19.82 15.07
N LYS A 264 -15.50 20.10 15.54
CA LYS A 264 -14.70 21.26 15.12
C LYS A 264 -13.93 21.08 13.82
N PHE A 265 -13.68 19.84 13.41
CA PHE A 265 -12.89 19.50 12.21
C PHE A 265 -13.77 19.32 10.96
N TRP A 266 -15.10 19.30 11.10
CA TRP A 266 -16.00 19.22 9.95
C TRP A 266 -16.07 20.52 9.12
N THR A 267 -15.43 21.60 9.59
CA THR A 267 -15.37 22.88 8.88
C THR A 267 -14.18 23.00 7.91
N LEU A 268 -13.36 21.95 7.80
CA LEU A 268 -12.06 21.94 7.12
C LEU A 268 -12.14 21.62 5.61
N GLY A 269 -11.05 21.90 4.89
CA GLY A 269 -10.90 21.68 3.45
C GLY A 269 -10.79 20.21 3.03
N GLU A 270 -9.90 19.45 3.64
CA GLU A 270 -9.70 18.01 3.38
C GLU A 270 -9.48 17.31 4.73
N LEU A 271 -10.18 16.20 4.95
CA LEU A 271 -10.13 15.41 6.18
C LEU A 271 -9.74 13.96 5.85
N ILE A 272 -8.50 13.59 6.18
CA ILE A 272 -7.98 12.24 5.96
C ILE A 272 -7.97 11.51 7.31
N LEU A 273 -8.68 10.40 7.39
CA LEU A 273 -8.89 9.57 8.59
C LEU A 273 -8.51 8.10 8.34
N GLN A 274 -7.78 7.81 7.25
CA GLN A 274 -7.43 6.45 6.86
C GLN A 274 -6.58 5.71 7.91
N TYR A 275 -6.55 4.37 7.89
CA TYR A 275 -5.73 3.56 8.81
C TYR A 275 -5.97 3.87 10.30
N ASN A 276 -7.20 4.23 10.64
CA ASN A 276 -7.64 4.28 12.02
C ASN A 276 -8.37 2.98 12.38
N TYR A 277 -8.68 2.77 13.66
CA TYR A 277 -9.44 1.60 14.10
C TYR A 277 -10.92 1.97 14.31
N LEU A 278 -11.43 2.97 13.58
CA LEU A 278 -12.78 3.51 13.76
C LEU A 278 -13.81 2.42 13.46
N THR A 279 -14.70 2.16 14.43
CA THR A 279 -15.81 1.21 14.27
C THR A 279 -17.11 1.87 13.86
N THR A 280 -17.25 3.16 14.12
CA THR A 280 -18.41 3.97 13.76
C THR A 280 -17.92 5.34 13.30
N LEU A 281 -18.73 6.02 12.48
CA LEU A 281 -18.46 7.41 12.15
C LEU A 281 -18.60 8.26 13.41
N PRO A 282 -17.72 9.25 13.63
CA PRO A 282 -17.80 10.08 14.82
C PRO A 282 -19.14 10.82 14.88
N PRO A 283 -19.83 10.85 16.04
CA PRO A 283 -21.15 11.44 16.17
C PRO A 283 -21.14 12.93 15.80
N LYS A 284 -22.13 13.34 15.02
CA LYS A 284 -22.21 14.68 14.45
C LYS A 284 -23.28 15.54 15.13
N LYS A 285 -22.94 16.81 15.41
CA LYS A 285 -23.87 17.91 15.69
C LYS A 285 -23.41 19.15 14.92
N ILE A 286 -23.72 19.24 13.62
CA ILE A 286 -23.46 20.47 12.85
C ILE A 286 -24.71 21.35 12.80
N GLN A 287 -24.53 22.65 13.03
CA GLN A 287 -25.55 23.67 12.84
C GLN A 287 -25.59 24.08 11.36
N ALA A 288 -26.78 24.27 10.80
CA ALA A 288 -27.02 24.55 9.38
C ALA A 288 -26.33 25.83 8.80
N SER A 289 -25.65 26.60 9.65
CA SER A 289 -24.96 27.85 9.28
C SER A 289 -23.51 27.67 8.82
N ASP A 290 -22.89 26.50 9.03
CA ASP A 290 -21.49 26.27 8.67
C ASP A 290 -21.36 25.94 7.17
N LYS A 291 -21.19 26.98 6.36
CA LYS A 291 -20.83 26.87 4.93
C LYS A 291 -19.33 26.58 4.81
N SER A 292 -18.89 25.39 5.21
CA SER A 292 -17.51 24.93 5.01
C SER A 292 -17.35 24.15 3.71
N VAL A 293 -16.20 24.33 3.07
CA VAL A 293 -15.83 23.73 1.78
C VAL A 293 -15.04 22.46 2.05
N GLN A 294 -15.70 21.33 2.35
CA GLN A 294 -15.00 20.04 2.36
C GLN A 294 -14.83 19.55 0.92
N ALA A 295 -13.61 19.31 0.46
CA ALA A 295 -13.31 18.76 -0.86
C ALA A 295 -13.09 17.24 -0.79
N VAL A 296 -12.40 16.73 0.24
CA VAL A 296 -12.04 15.30 0.33
C VAL A 296 -12.25 14.76 1.75
N MET A 297 -12.87 13.59 1.85
CA MET A 297 -13.01 12.81 3.08
C MET A 297 -12.53 11.38 2.82
N ASP A 298 -11.43 10.98 3.46
CA ASP A 298 -10.87 9.64 3.32
C ASP A 298 -11.01 8.87 4.64
N LEU A 299 -11.83 7.82 4.62
CA LEU A 299 -12.10 6.92 5.73
C LEU A 299 -11.59 5.50 5.45
N SER A 300 -10.73 5.33 4.44
CA SER A 300 -10.23 4.02 4.02
C SER A 300 -9.42 3.29 5.11
N HIS A 301 -9.25 1.99 4.99
CA HIS A 301 -8.44 1.18 5.92
C HIS A 301 -8.86 1.32 7.39
N ASN A 302 -10.16 1.50 7.66
CA ASN A 302 -10.73 1.55 9.01
C ASN A 302 -11.39 0.21 9.38
N ARG A 303 -12.21 0.21 10.45
CA ARG A 303 -12.98 -0.95 10.91
C ARG A 303 -14.46 -0.61 11.08
N LEU A 304 -14.98 0.25 10.20
CA LEU A 304 -16.38 0.68 10.27
C LEU A 304 -17.29 -0.56 10.20
N THR A 305 -18.30 -0.63 11.06
CA THR A 305 -19.18 -1.82 11.12
C THR A 305 -20.45 -1.67 10.29
N PHE A 306 -20.95 -0.44 10.15
CA PHE A 306 -22.11 -0.09 9.32
C PHE A 306 -22.05 1.40 8.92
N ILE A 307 -22.79 1.76 7.88
CA ILE A 307 -23.04 3.16 7.52
C ILE A 307 -24.51 3.49 7.83
N ALA A 308 -24.73 4.31 8.85
CA ALA A 308 -26.05 4.66 9.32
C ALA A 308 -26.81 5.61 8.36
N ALA A 309 -28.14 5.64 8.45
CA ALA A 309 -28.96 6.63 7.79
C ALA A 309 -28.49 8.05 8.16
N SER A 310 -28.35 8.94 7.18
CA SER A 310 -27.87 10.31 7.42
C SER A 310 -26.48 10.39 8.09
N ALA A 311 -25.66 9.34 7.97
CA ALA A 311 -24.31 9.27 8.54
C ALA A 311 -23.42 10.48 8.20
N PHE A 312 -23.62 11.04 7.01
CA PHE A 312 -22.85 12.15 6.49
C PHE A 312 -23.64 13.48 6.50
N ALA A 313 -24.79 13.54 7.18
CA ALA A 313 -25.73 14.65 7.08
C ALA A 313 -25.12 16.02 7.41
N GLY A 314 -25.26 16.99 6.51
CA GLY A 314 -24.64 18.32 6.60
C GLY A 314 -23.20 18.43 6.06
N LEU A 315 -22.61 17.41 5.44
CA LEU A 315 -21.34 17.53 4.68
C LEU A 315 -21.62 17.90 3.20
N THR A 316 -22.35 18.99 2.98
CA THR A 316 -22.99 19.30 1.68
C THR A 316 -22.05 19.65 0.53
N ASN A 317 -20.75 19.85 0.80
CA ASN A 317 -19.76 20.27 -0.18
C ASN A 317 -18.72 19.21 -0.55
N VAL A 318 -18.72 18.03 0.09
CA VAL A 318 -17.75 16.94 -0.16
C VAL A 318 -17.67 16.67 -1.66
N ARG A 319 -16.44 16.63 -2.22
CA ARG A 319 -16.23 16.31 -3.64
C ARG A 319 -15.80 14.87 -3.87
N LEU A 320 -15.03 14.33 -2.93
CA LEU A 320 -14.53 12.97 -2.92
C LEU A 320 -14.73 12.36 -1.53
N LEU A 321 -15.43 11.23 -1.48
CA LEU A 321 -15.56 10.39 -0.29
C LEU A 321 -14.93 9.03 -0.61
N VAL A 322 -13.98 8.59 0.20
CA VAL A 322 -13.27 7.30 0.07
C VAL A 322 -13.56 6.44 1.30
N LEU A 323 -14.03 5.21 1.07
CA LEU A 323 -14.40 4.26 2.13
C LEU A 323 -13.68 2.90 1.99
N GLU A 324 -12.80 2.73 1.01
CA GLU A 324 -12.12 1.47 0.66
C GLU A 324 -11.45 0.75 1.85
N ASN A 325 -11.43 -0.59 1.85
CA ASN A 325 -10.75 -1.41 2.86
C ASN A 325 -11.25 -1.20 4.31
N ASN A 326 -12.56 -1.09 4.50
CA ASN A 326 -13.26 -1.24 5.77
C ASN A 326 -13.90 -2.65 5.87
N PRO A 327 -13.13 -3.71 6.13
CA PRO A 327 -13.56 -5.11 5.97
C PRO A 327 -14.65 -5.57 6.96
N THR A 328 -15.06 -4.70 7.87
CA THR A 328 -16.09 -4.97 8.88
C THR A 328 -17.43 -4.34 8.53
N ILE A 329 -17.56 -3.58 7.43
CA ILE A 329 -18.84 -2.98 7.03
C ILE A 329 -19.72 -4.12 6.53
N THR A 330 -20.78 -4.43 7.26
CA THR A 330 -21.71 -5.49 6.85
C THR A 330 -22.96 -4.93 6.16
N GLU A 331 -23.29 -3.67 6.42
CA GLU A 331 -24.57 -3.05 6.04
C GLU A 331 -24.46 -1.55 5.77
N ILE A 332 -25.19 -1.09 4.75
CA ILE A 332 -25.46 0.34 4.48
C ILE A 332 -26.97 0.57 4.62
N GLU A 333 -27.35 1.43 5.56
CA GLU A 333 -28.75 1.78 5.84
C GLU A 333 -29.35 2.69 4.73
N PRO A 334 -30.69 2.76 4.60
CA PRO A 334 -31.36 3.64 3.66
C PRO A 334 -31.03 5.10 3.93
N GLU A 335 -30.93 5.92 2.87
CA GLU A 335 -30.66 7.36 2.98
C GLU A 335 -29.34 7.71 3.70
N ALA A 336 -28.39 6.77 3.76
CA ALA A 336 -27.05 7.00 4.32
C ALA A 336 -26.35 8.24 3.71
N PHE A 337 -26.63 8.53 2.44
CA PHE A 337 -26.02 9.61 1.67
C PHE A 337 -26.98 10.76 1.27
N SER A 338 -28.16 10.88 1.90
CA SER A 338 -29.25 11.78 1.50
C SER A 338 -28.85 13.24 1.23
N ASP A 339 -27.94 13.80 2.02
CA ASP A 339 -27.50 15.20 1.93
C ASP A 339 -26.45 15.50 0.84
N HIS A 340 -26.02 14.49 0.07
CA HIS A 340 -24.86 14.56 -0.84
C HIS A 340 -25.23 14.79 -2.31
N SER A 341 -26.26 15.61 -2.54
CA SER A 341 -26.82 15.82 -3.88
C SER A 341 -25.86 16.43 -4.91
N ASN A 342 -24.73 16.97 -4.48
CA ASN A 342 -23.72 17.61 -5.34
C ASN A 342 -22.37 16.86 -5.38
N LEU A 343 -22.30 15.60 -4.91
CA LEU A 343 -21.05 14.83 -4.87
C LEU A 343 -20.63 14.41 -6.31
N PRO A 344 -19.58 15.02 -6.90
CA PRO A 344 -19.17 14.73 -8.28
C PRO A 344 -18.46 13.38 -8.41
N THR A 345 -17.87 12.85 -7.34
CA THR A 345 -17.14 11.57 -7.37
C THR A 345 -17.27 10.85 -6.03
N PHE A 346 -18.05 9.77 -5.99
CA PHE A 346 -18.10 8.84 -4.87
C PHE A 346 -17.22 7.65 -5.20
N LYS A 347 -16.04 7.55 -4.58
CA LYS A 347 -15.10 6.48 -4.89
C LYS A 347 -15.15 5.42 -3.78
N ASN A 348 -15.90 4.37 -4.14
CA ASN A 348 -15.53 2.98 -3.97
C ASN A 348 -15.69 2.37 -2.58
N LEU A 349 -16.61 1.40 -2.54
CA LEU A 349 -16.87 0.46 -1.44
C LEU A 349 -16.05 -0.83 -1.63
N GLU A 350 -14.94 -0.79 -2.37
CA GLU A 350 -14.20 -1.99 -2.75
C GLU A 350 -13.47 -2.62 -1.56
N ASN A 351 -13.60 -3.95 -1.45
CA ASN A 351 -13.00 -4.76 -0.39
C ASN A 351 -13.53 -4.45 1.03
N ASP A 352 -14.79 -4.05 1.16
CA ASP A 352 -15.43 -3.74 2.45
C ASP A 352 -16.25 -4.91 3.05
N ASN A 353 -16.30 -6.07 2.37
CA ASN A 353 -17.03 -7.28 2.80
C ASN A 353 -18.54 -7.03 2.99
N ILE A 354 -19.11 -6.08 2.25
CA ILE A 354 -20.52 -5.67 2.38
C ILE A 354 -21.42 -6.82 1.94
N ALA A 355 -22.25 -7.32 2.87
CA ALA A 355 -23.17 -8.43 2.60
C ALA A 355 -24.58 -7.96 2.23
N LYS A 356 -24.99 -6.79 2.74
CA LYS A 356 -26.35 -6.24 2.60
C LYS A 356 -26.34 -4.78 2.20
N VAL A 357 -27.09 -4.43 1.15
CA VAL A 357 -27.34 -3.04 0.74
C VAL A 357 -28.85 -2.82 0.68
N GLU A 358 -29.37 -2.02 1.61
CA GLU A 358 -30.82 -1.79 1.69
C GLU A 358 -31.34 -0.90 0.55
N SER A 359 -32.65 -1.02 0.27
CA SER A 359 -33.31 -0.23 -0.76
C SER A 359 -33.19 1.26 -0.44
N GLY A 360 -32.65 2.02 -1.38
CA GLY A 360 -32.46 3.46 -1.21
C GLY A 360 -31.21 3.86 -0.43
N ALA A 361 -30.27 2.94 -0.21
CA ALA A 361 -28.95 3.25 0.36
C ALA A 361 -28.26 4.41 -0.38
N PHE A 362 -28.31 4.42 -1.72
CA PHE A 362 -27.68 5.45 -2.56
C PHE A 362 -28.56 6.67 -2.87
N VAL A 363 -29.72 6.81 -2.21
CA VAL A 363 -30.57 8.00 -2.36
C VAL A 363 -29.81 9.22 -1.85
N GLY A 364 -29.74 10.26 -2.69
CA GLY A 364 -28.97 11.48 -2.41
C GLY A 364 -27.69 11.61 -3.24
N LEU A 365 -27.14 10.52 -3.80
CA LEU A 365 -25.93 10.54 -4.64
C LEU A 365 -26.21 10.94 -6.10
N HIS A 366 -26.94 12.04 -6.29
CA HIS A 366 -27.47 12.43 -7.59
C HIS A 366 -26.39 12.73 -8.65
N SER A 367 -25.24 13.27 -8.23
CA SER A 367 -24.15 13.71 -9.12
C SER A 367 -23.03 12.68 -9.33
N VAL A 368 -23.14 11.48 -8.74
CA VAL A 368 -22.11 10.45 -8.87
C VAL A 368 -22.08 9.90 -10.29
N THR A 369 -20.95 10.04 -10.97
CA THR A 369 -20.73 9.54 -12.34
C THR A 369 -20.07 8.15 -12.38
N VAL A 370 -19.34 7.77 -11.34
CA VAL A 370 -18.65 6.48 -11.26
C VAL A 370 -18.99 5.83 -9.93
N LEU A 371 -19.48 4.60 -9.96
CA LEU A 371 -19.67 3.75 -8.78
C LEU A 371 -18.89 2.46 -8.94
N ASP A 372 -18.11 2.09 -7.92
CA ASP A 372 -17.42 0.81 -7.85
C ASP A 372 -17.83 0.08 -6.55
N ILE A 373 -18.36 -1.14 -6.75
CA ILE A 373 -18.87 -2.04 -5.71
C ILE A 373 -18.19 -3.42 -5.77
N LYS A 374 -17.05 -3.53 -6.46
CA LYS A 374 -16.26 -4.78 -6.54
C LYS A 374 -15.70 -5.20 -5.19
N GLY A 375 -15.27 -6.45 -5.05
CA GLY A 375 -14.69 -6.98 -3.82
C GLY A 375 -15.65 -7.03 -2.63
N ASN A 376 -16.96 -7.06 -2.87
CA ASN A 376 -17.98 -7.21 -1.82
C ASN A 376 -18.80 -8.49 -1.99
N ASP A 377 -19.39 -8.94 -0.88
CA ASP A 377 -20.23 -10.15 -0.82
C ASP A 377 -21.73 -9.78 -0.83
N ILE A 378 -22.14 -8.80 -1.65
CA ILE A 378 -23.52 -8.28 -1.64
C ILE A 378 -24.47 -9.36 -2.14
N VAL A 379 -25.17 -10.01 -1.20
CA VAL A 379 -26.13 -11.09 -1.45
C VAL A 379 -27.56 -10.69 -1.09
N ASP A 380 -27.73 -9.71 -0.20
CA ASP A 380 -29.02 -9.17 0.22
C ASP A 380 -29.21 -7.75 -0.33
N PHE A 381 -30.02 -7.64 -1.39
CA PHE A 381 -30.29 -6.40 -2.12
C PHE A 381 -31.68 -6.43 -2.79
N THR A 382 -32.19 -5.26 -3.15
CA THR A 382 -33.46 -5.12 -3.89
C THR A 382 -33.24 -4.71 -5.35
N SER A 383 -34.26 -4.86 -6.20
CA SER A 383 -34.24 -4.37 -7.59
C SER A 383 -34.08 -2.85 -7.72
N TYR A 384 -34.16 -2.13 -6.61
CA TYR A 384 -34.08 -0.67 -6.54
C TYR A 384 -32.77 -0.20 -5.88
N ILE A 385 -31.77 -1.08 -5.75
CA ILE A 385 -30.48 -0.78 -5.11
C ILE A 385 -29.84 0.51 -5.66
N PHE A 386 -29.85 0.74 -6.97
CA PHE A 386 -29.26 1.93 -7.61
C PHE A 386 -30.20 3.15 -7.69
N THR A 387 -31.32 3.14 -6.96
CA THR A 387 -32.23 4.30 -6.92
C THR A 387 -31.53 5.49 -6.27
N GLY A 388 -31.53 6.64 -6.94
CA GLY A 388 -30.89 7.88 -6.47
C GLY A 388 -29.67 8.31 -7.28
N LEU A 389 -29.01 7.39 -7.97
CA LEU A 389 -27.81 7.62 -8.79
C LEU A 389 -28.17 8.15 -10.18
N LYS A 390 -28.65 9.39 -10.25
CA LYS A 390 -29.24 9.96 -11.49
C LYS A 390 -28.22 10.29 -12.58
N SER A 391 -26.96 10.50 -12.23
CA SER A 391 -25.88 10.87 -13.15
C SER A 391 -24.84 9.77 -13.36
N LEU A 392 -25.18 8.51 -13.02
CA LEU A 392 -24.24 7.40 -13.11
C LEU A 392 -23.87 7.11 -14.55
N GLU A 393 -22.58 7.19 -14.87
CA GLU A 393 -22.02 6.93 -16.20
C GLU A 393 -21.28 5.60 -16.27
N TYR A 394 -20.64 5.17 -15.17
CA TYR A 394 -19.86 3.93 -15.06
C TYR A 394 -20.21 3.16 -13.79
N LEU A 395 -20.43 1.85 -13.94
CA LEU A 395 -20.65 0.92 -12.83
C LEU A 395 -19.65 -0.24 -12.89
N TYR A 396 -18.82 -0.37 -11.86
CA TYR A 396 -17.91 -1.49 -11.67
C TYR A 396 -18.50 -2.45 -10.63
N SER A 397 -18.61 -3.73 -10.99
CA SER A 397 -19.36 -4.71 -10.20
C SER A 397 -18.79 -6.12 -10.40
N ASP A 398 -18.90 -6.98 -9.37
CA ASP A 398 -18.58 -8.41 -9.46
C ASP A 398 -19.78 -9.28 -9.88
N SER A 399 -20.91 -8.67 -10.24
CA SER A 399 -22.12 -9.37 -10.66
C SER A 399 -22.76 -8.75 -11.89
N TYR A 400 -23.02 -9.59 -12.90
CA TYR A 400 -23.86 -9.24 -14.05
C TYR A 400 -25.28 -8.81 -13.62
N THR A 401 -25.77 -9.31 -12.48
CA THR A 401 -27.09 -8.94 -11.94
C THR A 401 -27.17 -7.44 -11.67
N PHE A 402 -26.10 -6.83 -11.14
CA PHE A 402 -26.06 -5.39 -10.89
C PHE A 402 -26.06 -4.59 -12.20
N CYS A 403 -25.39 -5.06 -13.24
CA CYS A 403 -25.48 -4.44 -14.57
C CYS A 403 -26.88 -4.54 -15.17
N CYS A 404 -27.56 -5.67 -15.00
CA CYS A 404 -28.96 -5.81 -15.42
C CYS A 404 -29.86 -4.83 -14.67
N MET A 405 -29.66 -4.65 -13.36
CA MET A 405 -30.44 -3.71 -12.55
C MET A 405 -30.15 -2.24 -12.88
N ALA A 406 -28.90 -1.91 -13.20
CA ALA A 406 -28.48 -0.57 -13.60
C ALA A 406 -28.73 -0.26 -15.09
N SER A 407 -29.20 -1.21 -15.89
CA SER A 407 -29.31 -1.10 -17.37
C SER A 407 -30.15 0.08 -17.87
N ASN A 408 -31.09 0.58 -17.06
CA ASN A 408 -31.90 1.76 -17.38
C ASN A 408 -31.18 3.09 -17.07
N GLN A 409 -30.07 3.04 -16.35
CA GLN A 409 -29.31 4.20 -15.86
C GLN A 409 -27.92 4.26 -16.51
N VAL A 410 -27.27 3.11 -16.71
CA VAL A 410 -25.91 2.97 -17.22
C VAL A 410 -25.92 2.13 -18.50
N PRO A 411 -25.34 2.62 -19.61
CA PRO A 411 -25.15 1.80 -20.81
C PRO A 411 -24.39 0.52 -20.50
N LEU A 412 -24.76 -0.60 -21.12
CA LEU A 412 -24.09 -1.90 -20.87
C LEU A 412 -22.58 -1.85 -21.10
N ASP A 413 -22.10 -1.07 -22.07
CA ASP A 413 -20.66 -0.90 -22.34
C ASP A 413 -19.91 -0.18 -21.22
N ASN A 414 -20.63 0.57 -20.38
CA ASN A 414 -20.10 1.28 -19.23
C ASN A 414 -20.42 0.57 -17.90
N CYS A 415 -21.09 -0.58 -17.94
CA CYS A 415 -21.17 -1.48 -16.80
C CYS A 415 -20.16 -2.61 -16.98
N LEU A 416 -19.28 -2.79 -16.01
CA LEU A 416 -18.14 -3.68 -16.09
C LEU A 416 -18.29 -4.83 -15.06
N PRO A 417 -19.12 -5.85 -15.38
CA PRO A 417 -19.27 -7.08 -14.61
C PRO A 417 -18.04 -8.00 -14.80
N PRO A 418 -17.86 -9.06 -14.01
CA PRO A 418 -16.68 -9.92 -14.09
C PRO A 418 -16.60 -10.58 -15.46
N THR A 419 -15.44 -10.47 -16.12
CA THR A 419 -15.21 -11.16 -17.40
C THR A 419 -15.12 -12.66 -17.15
N ARG A 420 -16.05 -13.44 -17.75
CA ARG A 420 -16.03 -14.92 -17.73
C ARG A 420 -14.69 -15.52 -18.12
#